data_AF-Q0VGM3-F1
#
_entry.id   AF-Q0VGM3-F1
#
_cell.length_a   1.000
_cell.length_b   1.000
_cell.length_c   1.000
_cell.angle_alpha   90.00
_cell.angle_beta   90.00
_cell.angle_gamma   90.00
#
_symmetry.space_group_name_H-M   'P 1'
#
loop_
_entity.id
_entity.type
_entity.pdbx_description
1 polymer ?
#
loop_
_entity_poly.entity_id
_entity_poly.type
_entity_poly.pdbx_seq_one_letter_code
_entity_poly.pdbx_strand_id
1 'polypeptide(L)'
;MKTNDTYMKFSWLTVPEKSLDKEHRCIVRHENNKNGVDQEIIFPPIKTDVITMDPKDNCSKDANDTLLLQLTNTSAYYMYLLLLLKSVVYFAIITCCLLRRTAFCCNGEKS
;
A
#
# COMPACT_ATOMS: atom_id res chain seq x y z
N MET A 1 -15.22 -1.83 20.35
CA MET A 1 -16.18 -1.10 19.49
C MET A 1 -17.57 -1.64 19.80
N LYS A 2 -18.54 -0.78 20.13
CA LYS A 2 -19.91 -1.19 20.48
C LYS A 2 -20.78 -1.07 19.24
N THR A 3 -21.46 -2.15 18.87
CA THR A 3 -22.42 -2.16 17.77
C THR A 3 -23.75 -2.59 18.35
N ASN A 4 -24.60 -1.61 18.68
CA ASN A 4 -25.92 -1.78 19.31
C ASN A 4 -25.86 -2.55 20.64
N ASP A 5 -26.06 -3.88 20.62
CA ASP A 5 -26.09 -4.75 21.81
C ASP A 5 -24.91 -5.74 21.89
N THR A 6 -24.01 -5.71 20.91
CA THR A 6 -22.83 -6.58 20.86
C THR A 6 -21.55 -5.79 21.07
N TYR A 7 -20.66 -6.34 21.90
CA TYR A 7 -19.35 -5.76 22.16
C TYR A 7 -18.27 -6.54 21.42
N MET A 8 -17.44 -5.83 20.67
CA MET A 8 -16.22 -6.40 20.08
C MET A 8 -14.99 -6.01 20.89
N LYS A 9 -14.17 -7.01 21.22
CA LYS A 9 -12.86 -6.86 21.86
C LYS A 9 -11.80 -7.54 20.99
N PHE A 10 -10.61 -6.95 20.93
CA PHE A 10 -9.43 -7.54 20.31
C PHE A 10 -8.35 -7.72 21.38
N SER A 11 -7.47 -8.70 21.19
CA SER A 11 -6.29 -8.93 21.99
C SER A 11 -5.17 -9.37 21.06
N TRP A 12 -3.94 -8.99 21.38
CA TRP A 12 -2.74 -9.45 20.70
C TRP A 12 -1.72 -9.90 21.73
N LEU A 13 -0.90 -10.88 21.35
CA LEU A 13 0.19 -11.40 22.16
C LEU A 13 1.45 -11.45 21.30
N THR A 14 2.47 -10.70 21.70
CA THR A 14 3.79 -10.80 21.09
C THR A 14 4.54 -11.95 21.74
N VAL A 15 4.88 -12.97 20.97
CA VAL A 15 5.60 -14.16 21.44
C VAL A 15 7.04 -14.15 20.93
N PRO A 16 8.02 -14.57 21.74
CA PRO A 16 9.41 -14.71 21.27
C PRO A 16 9.51 -15.88 20.29
N GLU A 17 10.45 -15.79 19.33
CA GLU A 17 10.63 -16.76 18.24
C GLU A 17 10.75 -18.22 18.74
N LYS A 18 11.48 -18.42 19.85
CA LYS A 18 11.64 -19.71 20.56
C LYS A 18 10.36 -20.33 21.13
N SER A 19 9.21 -19.70 20.91
CA SER A 19 7.91 -20.17 21.36
C SER A 19 6.88 -20.24 20.22
N LEU A 20 7.30 -19.99 18.98
CA LEU A 20 6.45 -20.18 17.80
C LEU A 20 6.13 -21.65 17.54
N ASP A 21 7.03 -22.55 17.96
CA ASP A 21 6.89 -24.01 17.92
C ASP A 21 5.90 -24.54 18.98
N LYS A 22 5.33 -23.67 19.81
CA LYS A 22 4.36 -24.03 20.85
C LYS A 22 2.95 -23.70 20.41
N GLU A 23 1.99 -24.49 20.89
CA GLU A 23 0.58 -24.20 20.71
C GLU A 23 0.18 -23.04 21.62
N HIS A 24 -0.50 -22.04 21.07
CA HIS A 24 -1.07 -20.94 21.83
C HIS A 24 -2.59 -21.02 21.78
N ARG A 25 -3.28 -20.58 22.83
CA ARG A 25 -4.74 -20.54 22.86
C ARG A 25 -5.26 -19.24 23.44
N CYS A 26 -6.29 -18.68 22.80
CA CYS A 26 -7.05 -17.57 23.34
C CYS A 26 -8.35 -18.12 23.92
N ILE A 27 -8.56 -17.88 25.22
CA ILE A 27 -9.74 -18.35 25.95
C ILE A 27 -10.66 -17.15 26.18
N VAL A 28 -11.86 -17.20 25.62
CA VAL A 28 -12.88 -16.16 25.75
C VAL A 28 -13.90 -16.59 26.80
N ARG A 29 -13.77 -15.98 27.98
CA ARG A 29 -14.66 -16.19 29.13
C ARG A 29 -15.80 -15.18 29.09
N HIS A 30 -17.03 -15.66 29.14
CA HIS A 30 -18.23 -14.82 29.16
C HIS A 30 -19.31 -15.45 30.04
N GLU A 31 -20.03 -14.62 30.79
CA GLU A 31 -21.09 -15.06 31.70
C GLU A 31 -22.19 -15.89 31.01
N ASN A 32 -22.51 -15.55 29.75
CA ASN A 32 -23.55 -16.22 28.96
C ASN A 32 -23.05 -17.38 28.08
N ASN A 33 -21.81 -17.87 28.26
CA ASN A 33 -21.32 -19.01 27.49
C ASN A 33 -22.17 -20.28 27.79
N LYS A 34 -22.52 -21.03 26.74
CA LYS A 34 -23.39 -22.21 26.86
C LYS A 34 -22.76 -23.23 27.82
N ASN A 35 -23.52 -23.65 28.83
CA ASN A 35 -23.11 -24.62 29.85
C ASN A 35 -21.85 -24.21 30.65
N GLY A 36 -21.47 -22.92 30.66
CA GLY A 36 -20.27 -22.45 31.34
C GLY A 36 -18.96 -22.88 30.66
N VAL A 37 -19.01 -23.36 29.42
CA VAL A 37 -17.83 -23.77 28.66
C VAL A 37 -17.22 -22.55 27.96
N ASP A 38 -15.97 -22.25 28.27
CA ASP A 38 -15.24 -21.15 27.65
C ASP A 38 -14.97 -21.42 26.16
N GLN A 39 -15.06 -20.37 25.33
CA GLN A 39 -14.75 -20.49 23.91
C GLN A 39 -13.23 -20.43 23.71
N GLU A 40 -12.66 -21.40 23.03
CA GLU A 40 -11.21 -21.47 22.79
C GLU A 40 -10.89 -21.27 21.30
N ILE A 41 -9.94 -20.38 21.02
CA ILE A 41 -9.35 -20.19 19.71
C ILE A 41 -7.92 -20.74 19.78
N ILE A 42 -7.67 -21.81 19.03
CA ILE A 42 -6.38 -22.50 18.99
C ILE A 42 -5.52 -21.86 17.90
N PHE A 43 -4.29 -21.51 18.26
CA PHE A 43 -3.24 -21.06 17.36
C PHE A 43 -2.19 -22.18 17.28
N PRO A 44 -2.16 -22.94 16.18
CA PRO A 44 -1.27 -24.09 16.05
C PRO A 44 0.20 -23.65 16.01
N PRO A 45 1.14 -24.53 16.45
CA PRO A 45 2.57 -24.32 16.30
C PRO A 45 2.98 -23.98 14.87
N ILE A 46 3.78 -22.94 14.71
CA ILE A 46 4.44 -22.61 13.45
C ILE A 46 5.77 -23.36 13.43
N LYS A 47 5.81 -24.50 12.73
CA LYS A 47 7.05 -25.27 12.56
C LYS A 47 7.98 -24.55 11.59
N THR A 48 9.17 -24.19 12.08
CA THR A 48 10.23 -23.54 11.31
C THR A 48 10.74 -24.38 10.14
N ASP A 49 10.57 -25.70 10.17
CA ASP A 49 11.02 -26.61 9.09
C ASP A 49 10.27 -26.44 7.76
N VAL A 50 9.12 -25.73 7.75
CA VAL A 50 8.37 -25.39 6.52
C VAL A 50 8.71 -23.97 6.03
N ILE A 51 9.57 -23.25 6.75
CA ILE A 51 10.11 -21.94 6.33
C ILE A 51 11.49 -22.17 5.67
N THR A 52 11.56 -23.14 4.75
CA THR A 52 12.57 -23.16 3.68
C THR A 52 11.88 -22.98 2.31
N MET A 53 10.72 -22.33 2.31
CA MET A 53 10.36 -21.46 1.19
C MET A 53 10.90 -20.08 1.53
N ASP A 54 11.58 -19.47 0.57
CA ASP A 54 12.08 -18.08 0.60
C ASP A 54 11.27 -17.18 1.54
N PRO A 55 11.90 -16.38 2.43
CA PRO A 55 11.21 -15.45 3.30
C PRO A 55 10.58 -14.31 2.47
N LYS A 56 9.41 -14.60 1.90
CA LYS A 56 8.50 -13.71 1.20
C LYS A 56 7.12 -14.19 1.63
N ASP A 57 6.57 -13.73 2.76
CA ASP A 57 5.52 -12.71 2.68
C ASP A 57 4.99 -12.21 4.05
N ASN A 58 5.75 -12.19 5.15
CA ASN A 58 5.14 -11.68 6.42
C ASN A 58 6.04 -10.98 7.46
N CYS A 59 7.28 -10.59 7.14
CA CYS A 59 8.07 -9.75 8.06
C CYS A 59 8.79 -8.62 7.32
N SER A 60 8.10 -7.49 7.12
CA SER A 60 8.73 -6.16 7.03
C SER A 60 7.69 -5.04 6.85
N LYS A 61 6.94 -4.70 7.89
CA LYS A 61 6.10 -3.48 7.82
C LYS A 61 6.96 -2.23 7.52
N ASP A 62 8.14 -2.14 8.12
CA ASP A 62 9.05 -1.03 7.89
C ASP A 62 9.65 -0.99 6.47
N ALA A 63 10.01 -2.14 5.88
CA ALA A 63 10.52 -2.14 4.51
C ALA A 63 9.42 -1.87 3.48
N ASN A 64 8.21 -2.37 3.71
CA ASN A 64 7.05 -2.07 2.85
C ASN A 64 6.65 -0.60 2.94
N ASP A 65 6.70 0.04 4.11
CA ASP A 65 6.39 1.48 4.25
C ASP A 65 7.44 2.35 3.54
N THR A 66 8.72 1.96 3.64
CA THR A 66 9.80 2.67 2.95
C THR A 66 9.75 2.45 1.44
N LEU A 67 9.41 1.24 1.00
CA LEU A 67 9.19 0.90 -0.42
C LEU A 67 7.94 1.56 -0.98
N LEU A 68 6.86 1.69 -0.21
CA LEU A 68 5.62 2.37 -0.62
C LEU A 68 5.86 3.88 -0.69
N LEU A 69 6.65 4.45 0.22
CA LEU A 69 7.11 5.83 0.15
C LEU A 69 8.02 6.07 -1.08
N GLN A 70 8.94 5.15 -1.37
CA GLN A 70 9.76 5.17 -2.58
C GLN A 70 8.88 5.06 -3.83
N LEU A 71 7.96 4.11 -3.90
CA LEU A 71 7.06 3.91 -5.03
C LEU A 71 6.16 5.13 -5.27
N THR A 72 5.65 5.74 -4.19
CA THR A 72 4.82 6.95 -4.25
C THR A 72 5.63 8.14 -4.74
N ASN A 73 6.82 8.37 -4.19
CA ASN A 73 7.69 9.48 -4.59
C ASN A 73 8.24 9.29 -6.01
N THR A 74 8.56 8.06 -6.41
CA THR A 74 8.98 7.69 -7.77
C THR A 74 7.82 7.84 -8.76
N SER A 75 6.61 7.44 -8.41
CA SER A 75 5.43 7.61 -9.27
C SER A 75 5.10 9.08 -9.51
N ALA A 76 5.24 9.93 -8.49
CA ALA A 76 5.03 11.37 -8.61
C ALA A 76 6.03 11.99 -9.60
N TYR A 77 7.31 11.59 -9.54
CA TYR A 77 8.34 12.05 -10.46
C TYR A 77 8.00 11.72 -11.92
N TYR A 78 7.58 10.48 -12.22
CA TYR A 78 7.17 10.10 -13.58
C TYR A 78 5.91 10.84 -14.04
N MET A 79 4.94 11.10 -13.16
CA MET A 79 3.77 11.92 -13.48
C MET A 79 4.17 13.35 -13.85
N TYR A 80 5.08 13.98 -13.10
CA TYR A 80 5.60 15.30 -13.43
C TYR A 80 6.33 15.29 -14.78
N LEU A 81 7.15 14.28 -15.06
CA LEU A 81 7.82 14.15 -16.36
C LEU A 81 6.83 14.02 -17.52
N LEU A 82 5.78 13.19 -17.37
CA LEU A 82 4.74 13.04 -18.39
C LEU A 82 3.97 14.34 -18.62
N LEU A 83 3.63 15.06 -17.56
CA LEU A 83 2.97 16.36 -17.65
C LEU A 83 3.87 17.42 -18.30
N LEU A 84 5.14 17.44 -17.94
CA LEU A 84 6.13 18.35 -18.52
C LEU A 84 6.33 18.06 -20.01
N LEU A 85 6.48 16.80 -20.39
CA LEU A 85 6.58 16.39 -21.80
C LEU A 85 5.34 16.82 -22.59
N LYS A 86 4.14 16.56 -22.04
CA LYS A 86 2.86 16.99 -22.64
C LYS A 86 2.83 18.51 -22.84
N SER A 87 3.22 19.27 -21.83
CA SER A 87 3.27 20.74 -21.89
C SER A 87 4.24 21.25 -22.96
N VAL A 88 5.46 20.72 -23.01
CA VAL A 88 6.49 21.09 -24.00
C VAL A 88 6.01 20.80 -25.42
N VAL A 89 5.37 19.64 -25.66
CA VAL A 89 4.80 19.29 -26.97
C VAL A 89 3.72 20.29 -27.38
N TYR A 90 2.77 20.62 -26.49
CA TYR A 90 1.74 21.62 -26.81
C TYR A 90 2.34 23.00 -27.07
N PHE A 91 3.33 23.42 -26.27
CA PHE A 91 3.99 24.71 -26.45
C PHE A 91 4.75 24.77 -27.78
N ALA A 92 5.45 23.70 -28.18
CA ALA A 92 6.13 23.61 -29.47
C ALA A 92 5.14 23.70 -30.64
N ILE A 93 3.99 23.01 -30.55
CA ILE A 93 2.93 23.08 -31.56
C ILE A 93 2.39 24.50 -31.66
N ILE A 94 2.00 25.13 -30.54
CA ILE A 94 1.46 26.50 -30.52
C ILE A 94 2.48 27.48 -31.08
N THR A 95 3.74 27.41 -30.64
CA THR A 95 4.83 28.27 -31.11
C THR A 95 5.08 28.08 -32.60
N CYS A 96 5.08 26.84 -33.10
CA CYS A 96 5.19 26.54 -34.53
C CYS A 96 4.00 27.11 -35.32
N CYS A 97 2.77 26.98 -34.83
CA CYS A 97 1.58 27.59 -35.43
C CYS A 97 1.68 29.12 -35.48
N LEU A 98 2.17 29.76 -34.41
CA LEU A 98 2.36 31.20 -34.35
C LEU A 98 3.46 31.68 -35.31
N LEU A 99 4.61 31.00 -35.33
CA LEU A 99 5.72 31.32 -36.24
C LEU A 99 5.34 31.13 -37.71
N ARG A 100 4.58 30.07 -38.03
CA ARG A 100 4.06 29.87 -39.38
C ARG A 100 3.08 30.97 -39.78
N ARG A 101 2.27 31.46 -38.83
CA ARG A 101 1.33 32.57 -39.06
C ARG A 101 2.05 33.90 -39.26
N THR A 102 3.12 34.19 -38.51
CA THR A 102 3.90 35.42 -38.70
C THR A 102 4.74 35.39 -39.98
N ALA A 103 5.34 34.25 -40.33
CA ALA A 103 6.04 34.07 -41.60
C ALA A 103 5.10 34.23 -42.82
N PHE A 104 3.81 33.89 -42.67
CA PHE A 104 2.81 34.09 -43.73
C PHE A 104 2.36 35.56 -43.87
N CYS A 105 2.42 36.36 -42.79
CA CYS A 105 2.14 37.79 -42.84
C CYS A 105 3.28 38.62 -43.44
N CYS A 106 4.52 38.10 -43.48
CA CYS A 106 5.68 38.82 -44.04
C CYS A 106 5.89 38.56 -45.55
N ASN A 107 5.00 37.83 -46.23
CA ASN A 107 5.11 37.54 -47.67
C ASN A 107 4.15 38.41 -48.51
N GLY A 108 3.90 39.64 -48.05
CA GLY A 108 2.89 40.54 -48.58
C GLY A 108 3.27 42.02 -48.47
N GLU A 109 4.53 42.39 -48.67
CA GLU A 109 4.87 43.74 -49.10
C GLU A 109 5.60 43.65 -50.44
N LYS A 110 4.84 43.82 -51.51
CA LYS A 110 5.34 44.30 -52.79
C LYS A 110 5.43 45.82 -52.67
N SER A 111 6.65 46.37 -52.74
CA SER A 111 6.95 47.64 -53.39
C SER A 111 8.32 47.57 -54.04
#